data_AF-A0A3S0AF72-F1
#
_entry.id   AF-A0A3S0AF72-F1
#
_cell.length_a   1.000
_cell.length_b   1.000
_cell.length_c   1.000
_cell.angle_alpha   90.00
_cell.angle_beta   90.00
_cell.angle_gamma   90.00
#
_symmetry.space_group_name_H-M   'P 1'
#
loop_
_entity.id
_entity.type
_entity.pdbx_description
1 polymer ?
#
loop_
_entity_poly.entity_id
_entity_poly.type
_entity_poly.pdbx_seq_one_letter_code
_entity_poly.pdbx_strand_id
1 'polypeptide(L)' 'MARKDTILKSFLTHHLLESKYEFDKTDLPSTVREALSSDKAVIKAIALIVEGLDGTSPVTDSVLRNQVTQFLNEAL' A
#
# COMPACT_ATOMS: atom_id res chain seq x y z
N MET A 1 4.85 5.31 -15.71
CA MET A 1 4.75 4.60 -14.40
C MET A 1 6.04 4.83 -13.65
N ALA A 2 5.94 5.25 -12.40
CA ALA A 2 7.10 5.38 -11.52
C ALA A 2 7.53 3.99 -11.01
N ARG A 3 8.77 3.87 -10.52
CA ARG A 3 9.28 2.62 -9.92
C ARG A 3 8.36 2.13 -8.79
N LYS A 4 7.92 3.04 -7.92
CA LYS A 4 6.93 2.76 -6.88
C LYS A 4 5.62 2.14 -7.39
N ASP A 5 5.12 2.53 -8.57
CA ASP A 5 3.90 1.94 -9.12
C ASP A 5 4.10 0.46 -9.51
N THR A 6 5.29 0.11 -10.01
CA THR A 6 5.65 -1.28 -10.32
C THR A 6 5.76 -2.12 -9.06
N ILE A 7 6.37 -1.57 -8.00
CA ILE A 7 6.46 -2.22 -6.69
C ILE A 7 5.06 -2.46 -6.13
N LEU A 8 4.20 -1.43 -6.12
CA LEU A 8 2.81 -1.55 -5.69
C LEU A 8 2.10 -2.70 -6.41
N LYS A 9 2.18 -2.76 -7.74
CA LYS A 9 1.55 -3.82 -8.53
C LYS A 9 2.01 -5.22 -8.10
N SER A 10 3.28 -5.40 -7.75
CA SER A 10 3.77 -6.70 -7.26
C SER A 10 3.15 -7.13 -5.93
N PHE A 11 2.77 -6.19 -5.07
CA PHE A 11 2.03 -6.49 -3.84
C PHE A 11 0.54 -6.75 -4.12
N LEU A 12 -0.04 -5.99 -5.05
CA LEU A 12 -1.46 -6.09 -5.40
C LEU A 12 -1.82 -7.37 -6.17
N THR A 13 -0.84 -8.08 -6.73
CA THR A 13 -1.04 -9.39 -7.36
C THR A 13 -1.01 -10.55 -6.35
N HIS A 14 -0.78 -10.28 -5.07
CA HIS A 14 -0.66 -11.34 -4.07
C HIS A 14 -2.00 -12.03 -3.80
N HIS A 15 -2.01 -13.37 -3.84
CA HIS A 15 -3.22 -14.20 -3.70
C HIS A 15 -4.04 -13.94 -2.43
N LEU A 16 -3.40 -13.47 -1.34
CA LEU A 16 -4.10 -13.14 -0.10
C LEU A 16 -5.12 -12.00 -0.24
N LEU A 17 -4.92 -11.07 -1.19
CA LEU A 17 -5.89 -10.01 -1.45
C LEU A 17 -7.20 -10.58 -2.03
N GLU A 18 -7.08 -11.64 -2.83
CA GLU A 18 -8.23 -12.36 -3.39
C GLU A 18 -8.82 -13.34 -2.37
N SER A 19 -8.00 -14.16 -1.70
CA SER A 19 -8.49 -15.24 -0.85
C SER A 19 -8.95 -14.83 0.55
N LYS A 20 -8.38 -13.76 1.12
CA LYS A 20 -8.69 -13.31 2.49
C LYS A 20 -9.50 -12.03 2.53
N TYR A 21 -9.26 -11.13 1.59
CA TYR A 21 -9.93 -9.82 1.52
C TYR A 21 -10.98 -9.75 0.41
N GLU A 22 -11.12 -10.81 -0.40
CA GLU A 22 -12.13 -10.93 -1.46
C GLU A 22 -12.10 -9.75 -2.45
N PHE A 23 -10.92 -9.17 -2.69
CA PHE A 23 -10.77 -8.08 -3.64
C PHE A 23 -10.76 -8.58 -5.08
N ASP A 24 -11.60 -7.97 -5.91
CA ASP A 24 -11.54 -8.14 -7.35
C ASP A 24 -10.31 -7.40 -7.91
N LYS A 25 -9.52 -8.11 -8.73
CA LYS A 25 -8.31 -7.57 -9.38
C LYS A 25 -8.61 -6.39 -10.30
N THR A 26 -9.82 -6.30 -10.83
CA THR A 26 -10.25 -5.18 -11.67
C THR A 26 -10.44 -3.87 -10.88
N ASP A 27 -10.61 -4.00 -9.57
CA ASP A 27 -10.96 -2.93 -8.64
C ASP A 27 -9.76 -2.46 -7.81
N LEU A 28 -8.57 -2.97 -8.16
CA LEU A 28 -7.30 -2.63 -7.53
C LEU A 28 -6.65 -1.44 -8.23
N PRO A 29 -6.09 -0.48 -7.46
CA PRO A 29 -5.44 0.69 -8.01
C PRO A 29 -4.19 0.33 -8.81
N SER A 30 -3.90 1.16 -9.81
CA SER A 30 -2.78 0.95 -10.72
C SER A 30 -1.56 1.82 -10.36
N THR A 31 -1.77 2.87 -9.57
CA THR A 31 -0.75 3.82 -9.12
C THR A 31 -0.74 3.98 -7.60
N VAL A 32 0.41 4.37 -7.04
CA VAL A 32 0.52 4.64 -5.59
C VAL A 32 -0.42 5.77 -5.17
N ARG A 33 -0.60 6.77 -6.04
CA ARG A 33 -1.52 7.88 -5.78
C ARG A 33 -2.97 7.42 -5.63
N GLU A 34 -3.45 6.55 -6.52
CA GLU A 34 -4.79 5.95 -6.42
C GLU A 34 -4.93 5.09 -5.17
N ALA A 35 -3.89 4.32 -4.84
CA ALA A 35 -3.89 3.43 -3.68
C ALA A 35 -3.91 4.21 -2.35
N LEU A 36 -3.24 5.36 -2.26
CA LEU A 36 -3.29 6.26 -1.11
C LEU A 36 -4.67 6.89 -0.89
N SER A 37 -5.44 7.06 -1.96
CA SER A 37 -6.83 7.52 -1.91
C SER A 37 -7.86 6.39 -1.77
N SER A 38 -7.43 5.12 -1.63
CA SER A 38 -8.35 3.99 -1.52
C SER A 38 -9.08 3.98 -0.18
N ASP A 39 -10.37 3.67 -0.21
CA ASP A 39 -11.19 3.40 0.98
C ASP A 39 -10.83 2.07 1.65
N LYS A 40 -10.14 1.18 0.93
CA LYS A 40 -9.70 -0.12 1.43
C LYS A 40 -8.42 0.08 2.27
N ALA A 41 -8.53 -0.01 3.60
CA ALA A 41 -7.42 0.23 4.52
C ALA A 41 -6.14 -0.57 4.18
N VAL A 42 -6.29 -1.84 3.78
CA VAL A 42 -5.15 -2.70 3.38
C VAL A 42 -4.42 -2.15 2.16
N ILE A 43 -5.16 -1.67 1.17
CA ILE A 43 -4.60 -1.10 -0.06
C ILE A 43 -3.84 0.18 0.24
N LYS A 44 -4.44 1.04 1.07
CA LYS A 44 -3.81 2.29 1.51
C LYS A 44 -2.57 2.06 2.37
N ALA A 45 -2.58 1.05 3.23
CA ALA A 45 -1.41 0.65 4.02
C ALA A 45 -0.25 0.18 3.13
N ILE A 46 -0.52 -0.66 2.12
CA ILE A 46 0.48 -1.09 1.14
C ILE A 46 1.04 0.13 0.39
N ALA A 47 0.17 1.07 0.00
CA ALA A 47 0.59 2.29 -0.68
C ALA A 47 1.53 3.14 0.18
N LEU A 48 1.24 3.31 1.48
CA LEU A 48 2.11 4.03 2.43
C LEU A 48 3.49 3.37 2.55
N ILE A 49 3.53 2.03 2.60
CA ILE A 49 4.80 1.27 2.62
C ILE A 49 5.61 1.57 1.37
N VAL A 50 4.98 1.47 0.20
CA VAL A 50 5.65 1.66 -1.08
C VAL A 50 6.10 3.12 -1.30
N GLU A 51 5.31 4.09 -0.85
CA GLU A 51 5.67 5.52 -0.88
C GLU A 51 6.89 5.80 0.01
N GLY A 52 6.97 5.19 1.20
CA GLY A 52 8.11 5.35 2.11
C GLY A 52 9.41 4.72 1.62
N LEU A 53 9.34 3.72 0.75
CA LEU A 53 10.50 3.02 0.19
C LEU A 53 11.18 3.75 -0.98
N ASP A 54 10.43 4.55 -1.76
CA ASP A 54 10.93 5.25 -2.98
C ASP A 54 11.21 6.75 -2.75
N GLY A 55 11.18 7.21 -1.48
CA GLY A 55 11.46 8.59 -1.11
C GLY A 55 12.95 8.94 -1.17
N THR A 56 13.27 10.20 -1.49
CA THR A 56 14.63 10.78 -1.52
C THR A 56 15.37 10.72 -0.17
N SER A 57 14.68 10.35 0.91
CA SER A 57 15.24 9.95 2.19
C SER A 57 14.49 8.71 2.66
N PRO A 58 15.04 7.50 2.46
CA PRO A 58 14.41 6.28 2.93
C PRO A 58 14.12 6.43 4.42
N VAL A 59 12.84 6.35 4.79
CA VAL A 59 12.50 6.27 6.21
C VAL A 59 13.00 4.95 6.75
N THR A 60 13.53 4.95 7.97
CA THR A 60 13.95 3.71 8.61
C THR A 60 12.76 2.78 8.78
N ASP A 61 12.98 1.47 8.76
CA ASP A 61 11.94 0.46 8.96
C ASP A 61 11.09 0.72 10.22
N SER A 62 11.71 1.26 11.28
CA SER A 62 11.03 1.66 12.51
C SER A 62 10.02 2.80 12.31
N VAL A 63 10.38 3.82 11.53
CA VAL A 63 9.50 4.96 11.22
C VAL A 63 8.36 4.49 10.32
N LEU A 64 8.67 3.70 9.28
CA LEU A 64 7.66 3.16 8.38
C LEU A 64 6.65 2.28 9.12
N ARG A 65 7.14 1.40 10.00
CA ARG A 65 6.29 0.57 10.86
C ARG A 65 5.39 1.43 11.75
N ASN A 66 5.92 2.49 12.36
CA ASN A 66 5.13 3.37 13.21
C ASN A 66 4.02 4.09 12.43
N GLN A 67 4.34 4.63 11.24
CA GLN A 67 3.37 5.28 10.36
C GLN A 67 2.23 4.34 9.95
N VAL A 68 2.57 3.12 9.52
CA VAL A 68 1.58 2.12 9.13
C VAL A 68 0.73 1.68 10.33
N THR A 69 1.36 1.48 11.49
CA THR A 69 0.65 1.08 12.73
C THR A 69 -0.31 2.18 13.18
N GLN A 70 0.12 3.43 13.17
CA GLN A 70 -0.73 4.57 13.50
C GLN A 70 -1.94 4.64 12.57
N PHE A 71 -1.70 4.57 11.25
CA PHE A 71 -2.77 4.57 10.25
C PHE A 71 -3.79 3.43 10.49
N LEU A 72 -3.31 2.21 10.73
CA LEU A 72 -4.20 1.06 10.94
C LEU A 72 -5.00 1.14 12.24
N ASN A 73 -4.45 1.77 13.28
CA ASN A 73 -5.14 1.97 14.55
C ASN A 73 -6.15 3.13 14.49
N GLU A 74 -5.93 4.13 13.64
CA GLU A 74 -6.87 5.24 13.40
C GLU A 74 -8.00 4.86 12.43
N ALA A 75 -7.79 3.82 11.61
CA ALA A 75 -8.79 3.31 10.67
C ALA A 75 -9.81 2.32 11.29
N LEU A 76 -9.62 1.96 12.57
CA LEU A 76 -10.51 1.10 13.38
C LEU A 76 -11.52 1.94 14.17
#